data_AF-A0A0F9IR06-F1
#
_entry.id   AF-A0A0F9IR06-F1
#
_cell.length_a   1.000
_cell.length_b   1.000
_cell.length_c   1.000
_cell.angle_alpha   90.00
_cell.angle_beta   90.00
_cell.angle_gamma   90.00
#
_symmetry.space_group_name_H-M   'P 1'
#
loop_
_entity.id
_entity.type
_entity.pdbx_description
1 polymer ?
#
loop_
_entity_poly.entity_id
_entity_poly.type
_entity_poly.pdbx_seq_one_letter_code
_entity_poly.pdbx_strand_id
1 'polypeptide(L)'
;NMPGDQEVSGRIVRVNDGNDSNHQREFVIAQTAHYLRHFYNTSCPDDLEGYGAPVVLTVNPGEMTDKQFFGPPPAGVSNNLMFVRVRTNTWNLKEVVDLAIRKYTELDIPVVLTFMAYHEDDSIPSGYHRDYDWRERTLNSYWAITHDAWKRVMARYEDNPLVHSCGTEGVSTACRHCGNCLREYWATVERMRA
;
A
#
# COMPACT_ATOMS: atom_id res chain seq x y z
N ASN A 1 -18.26 7.30 6.95
CA ASN A 1 -18.15 7.13 8.42
C ASN A 1 -16.73 7.37 8.85
N MET A 2 -16.49 8.50 9.52
CA MET A 2 -15.22 8.81 10.17
C MET A 2 -15.38 8.60 11.69
N PRO A 3 -14.40 7.99 12.38
CA PRO A 3 -14.48 7.76 13.82
C PRO A 3 -14.43 9.08 14.61
N GLY A 4 -15.04 9.13 15.80
CA GLY A 4 -14.93 10.30 16.68
C GLY A 4 -13.56 10.43 17.34
N ASP A 5 -13.19 11.62 17.80
CA ASP A 5 -11.90 11.90 18.48
C ASP A 5 -11.62 10.97 19.66
N GLN A 6 -12.65 10.68 20.46
CA GLN A 6 -12.53 9.81 21.62
C GLN A 6 -12.18 8.37 21.22
N GLU A 7 -12.67 7.90 20.07
CA GLU A 7 -12.45 6.54 19.57
C GLU A 7 -11.01 6.33 19.05
N VAL A 8 -10.38 7.41 18.61
CA VAL A 8 -9.03 7.39 18.01
C VAL A 8 -7.93 7.85 18.97
N SER A 9 -8.28 8.19 20.21
CA SER A 9 -7.29 8.61 21.21
C SER A 9 -6.17 7.58 21.37
N GLY A 10 -4.93 8.04 21.21
CA GLY A 10 -3.72 7.21 21.24
C GLY A 10 -3.47 6.34 19.99
N ARG A 11 -4.32 6.42 18.97
CA ARG A 11 -4.21 5.65 17.71
C ARG A 11 -3.74 6.56 16.57
N ILE A 12 -3.42 5.95 15.44
CA ILE A 12 -3.16 6.64 14.17
C ILE A 12 -4.33 6.35 13.23
N VAL A 13 -4.91 7.39 12.66
CA VAL A 13 -6.00 7.28 11.71
C VAL A 13 -5.44 7.13 10.30
N ARG A 14 -5.70 6.00 9.66
CA ARG A 14 -5.46 5.82 8.23
C ARG A 14 -6.65 6.37 7.46
N VAL A 15 -6.44 7.45 6.73
CA VAL A 15 -7.44 8.03 5.83
C VAL A 15 -7.26 7.37 4.47
N ASN A 16 -8.20 6.49 4.09
CA ASN A 16 -8.20 5.91 2.76
C ASN A 16 -8.73 6.93 1.77
N ASP A 17 -7.82 7.49 1.00
CA ASP A 17 -8.07 8.46 -0.05
C ASP A 17 -8.48 7.73 -1.35
N GLY A 18 -9.42 6.78 -1.23
CA GLY A 18 -9.92 6.00 -2.37
C GLY A 18 -10.30 6.96 -3.50
N ASN A 19 -9.94 6.60 -4.74
CA ASN A 19 -10.15 7.24 -6.06
C ASN A 19 -10.97 8.55 -6.16
N ASP A 20 -12.04 8.69 -5.37
CA ASP A 20 -12.90 9.87 -5.24
C ASP A 20 -12.23 11.10 -4.58
N SER A 21 -11.19 10.89 -3.79
CA SER A 21 -10.67 11.92 -2.89
C SER A 21 -9.79 12.96 -3.58
N ASN A 22 -9.19 12.65 -4.72
CA ASN A 22 -8.53 13.66 -5.54
C ASN A 22 -9.49 14.75 -6.04
N HIS A 23 -10.76 14.40 -6.24
CA HIS A 23 -11.79 15.38 -6.60
C HIS A 23 -12.22 16.23 -5.39
N GLN A 24 -11.82 15.86 -4.17
CA GLN A 24 -12.25 16.46 -2.91
C GLN A 24 -11.13 16.53 -1.87
N ARG A 25 -9.86 16.68 -2.29
CA ARG A 25 -8.69 16.56 -1.41
C ARG A 25 -8.76 17.54 -0.25
N GLU A 26 -9.11 18.79 -0.57
CA GLU A 26 -9.31 19.86 0.41
C GLU A 26 -10.42 19.51 1.41
N PHE A 27 -11.51 18.90 0.95
CA PHE A 27 -12.60 18.47 1.81
C PHE A 27 -12.14 17.35 2.75
N VAL A 28 -11.42 16.33 2.24
CA VAL A 28 -10.89 15.24 3.07
C VAL A 28 -9.94 15.79 4.12
N ILE A 29 -9.00 16.66 3.74
CA ILE A 29 -8.07 17.33 4.67
C ILE A 29 -8.83 18.11 5.75
N ALA A 30 -9.82 18.92 5.35
CA ALA A 30 -10.64 19.68 6.30
C ALA A 30 -11.41 18.77 7.26
N GLN A 31 -11.92 17.65 6.75
CA GLN A 31 -12.65 16.65 7.52
C GLN A 31 -11.75 15.87 8.48
N THR A 32 -10.46 15.71 8.20
CA THR A 32 -9.53 14.92 9.03
C THR A 32 -8.56 15.77 9.85
N ALA A 33 -8.59 17.09 9.70
CA ALA A 33 -7.70 18.04 10.37
C ALA A 33 -7.73 17.96 11.91
N HIS A 34 -8.84 17.47 12.48
CA HIS A 34 -8.97 17.30 13.93
C HIS A 34 -8.20 16.10 14.47
N TYR A 35 -7.82 15.12 13.63
CA TYR A 35 -7.05 13.97 14.08
C TYR A 35 -5.59 14.32 14.31
N LEU A 36 -5.15 14.29 15.57
CA LEU A 36 -3.75 14.55 15.94
C LEU A 36 -2.74 13.67 15.20
N ARG A 37 -3.09 12.40 14.97
CA ARG A 37 -2.22 11.44 14.29
C ARG A 37 -3.00 10.78 13.16
N HIS A 38 -2.72 11.20 11.94
CA HIS A 38 -3.31 10.61 10.76
C HIS A 38 -2.29 10.56 9.60
N PHE A 39 -2.56 9.69 8.64
CA PHE A 39 -1.86 9.66 7.36
C PHE A 39 -2.85 9.34 6.24
N TYR A 40 -2.51 9.75 5.03
CA TYR A 40 -3.32 9.52 3.85
C TYR A 40 -2.80 8.35 3.03
N ASN A 41 -3.68 7.58 2.42
CA ASN A 41 -3.33 6.54 1.46
C ASN A 41 -3.99 6.86 0.13
N THR A 42 -3.19 7.38 -0.80
CA THR A 42 -3.65 7.85 -2.12
C THR A 42 -3.10 6.97 -3.24
N SER A 43 -3.67 7.13 -4.43
CA SER A 43 -3.14 6.60 -5.68
C SER A 43 -2.78 7.70 -6.67
N CYS A 44 -2.80 8.97 -6.25
CA CYS A 44 -2.36 10.09 -7.04
C CYS A 44 -0.92 10.46 -6.70
N PRO A 45 -0.02 10.46 -7.68
CA PRO A 45 1.36 10.89 -7.45
C PRO A 45 1.52 12.42 -7.40
N ASP A 46 0.47 13.18 -7.76
CA ASP A 46 0.55 14.63 -7.87
C ASP A 46 0.44 15.30 -6.51
N ASP A 47 1.38 16.23 -6.24
CA ASP A 47 1.37 17.10 -5.05
C ASP A 47 1.10 16.35 -3.73
N LEU A 48 1.97 15.37 -3.42
CA LEU A 48 1.93 14.64 -2.16
C LEU A 48 2.11 15.57 -0.95
N GLU A 49 2.88 16.65 -1.09
CA GLU A 49 3.11 17.63 -0.02
C GLU A 49 1.84 18.39 0.37
N GLY A 50 0.95 18.62 -0.59
CA GLY A 50 -0.34 19.28 -0.37
C GLY A 50 -1.25 18.61 0.66
N TYR A 51 -0.98 17.35 1.06
CA TYR A 51 -1.70 16.69 2.15
C TYR A 51 -1.34 17.21 3.55
N GLY A 52 -0.14 17.79 3.74
CA GLY A 52 0.30 18.32 5.04
C GLY A 52 0.47 17.28 6.15
N ALA A 53 0.39 15.99 5.85
CA ALA A 53 0.59 14.87 6.77
C ALA A 53 1.30 13.72 6.04
N PRO A 54 1.78 12.67 6.74
CA PRO A 54 2.36 11.51 6.10
C PRO A 54 1.44 10.85 5.06
N VAL A 55 2.02 10.34 3.97
CA VAL A 55 1.29 9.77 2.83
C VAL A 55 1.84 8.41 2.42
N VAL A 56 0.95 7.48 2.11
CA VAL A 56 1.25 6.23 1.41
C VAL A 56 0.77 6.38 -0.04
N LEU A 57 1.66 6.14 -1.00
CA LEU A 57 1.32 6.19 -2.42
C LEU A 57 1.16 4.79 -3.00
N THR A 58 0.00 4.49 -3.58
CA THR A 58 -0.20 3.29 -4.40
C THR A 58 0.26 3.57 -5.82
N VAL A 59 1.34 2.92 -6.27
CA VAL A 59 2.00 3.29 -7.53
C VAL A 59 1.41 2.60 -8.76
N ASN A 60 0.69 1.50 -8.62
CA ASN A 60 0.04 0.77 -9.71
C ASN A 60 -1.47 0.51 -9.45
N PRO A 61 -2.28 1.57 -9.28
CA PRO A 61 -3.70 1.44 -8.98
C PRO A 61 -4.53 0.95 -10.18
N GLY A 62 -5.68 0.33 -9.90
CA GLY A 62 -6.68 0.00 -10.92
C GLY A 62 -6.12 -0.77 -12.12
N GLU A 63 -6.40 -0.29 -13.32
CA GLU A 63 -5.94 -0.90 -14.58
C GLU A 63 -4.41 -0.90 -14.76
N MET A 64 -3.68 -0.12 -13.96
CA MET A 64 -2.22 -0.10 -13.99
C MET A 64 -1.61 -1.32 -13.31
N THR A 65 -2.35 -2.01 -12.43
CA THR A 65 -1.81 -3.07 -11.56
C THR A 65 -0.88 -4.05 -12.27
N ASP A 66 -1.21 -4.44 -13.51
CA ASP A 66 -0.44 -5.40 -14.30
C ASP A 66 0.38 -4.80 -15.44
N LYS A 67 0.24 -3.50 -15.72
CA LYS A 67 0.72 -2.88 -16.96
C LYS A 67 1.81 -1.85 -16.74
N GLN A 68 1.69 -1.05 -15.67
CA GLN A 68 2.56 0.10 -15.45
C GLN A 68 2.53 0.56 -14.00
N PHE A 69 3.40 1.51 -13.65
CA PHE A 69 3.41 2.15 -12.35
C PHE A 69 3.84 3.61 -12.49
N PHE A 70 3.42 4.44 -11.55
CA PHE A 70 3.97 5.78 -11.37
C PHE A 70 5.41 5.65 -10.88
N GLY A 71 6.36 6.17 -11.66
CA GLY A 71 7.74 6.27 -11.22
C GLY A 71 7.92 7.37 -10.16
N PRO A 72 9.06 7.40 -9.46
CA PRO A 72 9.41 8.52 -8.59
C PRO A 72 9.38 9.85 -9.38
N PRO A 73 8.85 10.93 -8.79
CA PRO A 73 8.82 12.23 -9.46
C PRO A 73 10.25 12.76 -9.68
N PRO A 74 10.52 13.43 -10.83
CA PRO A 74 11.85 13.98 -11.13
C PRO A 74 12.32 15.04 -10.13
N ALA A 75 11.37 15.74 -9.50
CA ALA A 75 11.63 16.81 -8.53
C ALA A 75 12.18 16.32 -7.18
N GLY A 76 12.36 15.00 -7.01
CA GLY A 76 12.83 14.39 -5.77
C GLY A 76 11.71 13.83 -4.91
N VAL A 77 12.08 13.15 -3.84
CA VAL A 77 11.16 12.46 -2.95
C VAL A 77 10.52 13.45 -1.99
N SER A 78 9.18 13.45 -1.92
CA SER A 78 8.47 14.28 -0.96
C SER A 78 8.76 13.84 0.48
N ASN A 79 9.02 14.81 1.36
CA ASN A 79 9.37 14.54 2.76
C ASN A 79 8.27 13.79 3.53
N ASN A 80 7.01 13.94 3.13
CA ASN A 80 5.88 13.26 3.77
C ASN A 80 5.55 11.89 3.18
N LEU A 81 6.26 11.41 2.14
CA LEU A 81 6.03 10.08 1.57
C LEU A 81 6.56 8.98 2.52
N MET A 82 5.66 8.25 3.17
CA MET A 82 6.01 7.18 4.11
C MET A 82 6.67 5.99 3.42
N PHE A 83 5.98 5.46 2.41
CA PHE A 83 6.40 4.32 1.61
C PHE A 83 5.50 4.25 0.38
N VAL A 84 5.93 3.48 -0.61
CA VAL A 84 5.06 3.14 -1.74
C VAL A 84 4.42 1.76 -1.56
N ARG A 85 3.13 1.70 -1.85
CA ARG A 85 2.37 0.46 -1.93
C ARG A 85 2.36 -0.03 -3.37
N VAL A 86 2.79 -1.26 -3.59
CA VAL A 86 2.68 -1.93 -4.89
C VAL A 86 1.65 -3.04 -4.78
N ARG A 87 0.62 -3.01 -5.63
CA ARG A 87 -0.32 -4.12 -5.80
C ARG A 87 0.39 -5.26 -6.51
N THR A 88 0.36 -6.45 -5.92
CA THR A 88 1.19 -7.58 -6.34
C THR A 88 0.34 -8.80 -6.62
N ASN A 89 0.65 -9.49 -7.71
CA ASN A 89 0.18 -10.83 -8.02
C ASN A 89 1.35 -11.63 -8.61
N THR A 90 1.13 -12.89 -8.97
CA THR A 90 2.22 -13.77 -9.42
C THR A 90 2.62 -13.54 -10.88
N TRP A 91 1.88 -12.73 -11.64
CA TRP A 91 2.16 -12.45 -13.05
C TRP A 91 2.72 -11.04 -13.34
N ASN A 92 2.51 -10.06 -12.46
CA ASN A 92 3.00 -8.69 -12.65
C ASN A 92 4.42 -8.44 -12.09
N LEU A 93 5.12 -9.50 -11.67
CA LEU A 93 6.39 -9.38 -10.97
C LEU A 93 7.47 -8.66 -11.80
N LYS A 94 7.71 -9.10 -13.03
CA LYS A 94 8.82 -8.58 -13.86
C LYS A 94 8.53 -7.18 -14.41
N GLU A 95 7.34 -7.00 -14.95
CA GLU A 95 6.99 -5.79 -15.71
C GLU A 95 6.61 -4.61 -14.79
N VAL A 96 6.20 -4.88 -13.55
CA VAL A 96 5.76 -3.84 -12.61
C VAL A 96 6.52 -3.90 -11.30
N VAL A 97 6.47 -5.02 -10.58
CA VAL A 97 6.94 -5.07 -9.18
C VAL A 97 8.46 -4.91 -9.07
N ASP A 98 9.23 -5.66 -9.87
CA ASP A 98 10.70 -5.62 -9.88
C ASP A 98 11.21 -4.22 -10.25
N LEU A 99 10.57 -3.59 -11.25
CA LEU A 99 10.93 -2.24 -11.69
C LEU A 99 10.56 -1.18 -10.65
N ALA A 100 9.39 -1.29 -10.02
CA ALA A 100 8.98 -0.38 -8.96
C ALA A 100 9.91 -0.49 -7.75
N ILE A 101 10.20 -1.72 -7.30
CA ILE A 101 11.15 -1.96 -6.21
C ILE A 101 12.47 -1.29 -6.51
N ARG A 102 13.11 -1.60 -7.65
CA ARG A 102 14.40 -1.02 -8.02
C ARG A 102 14.38 0.51 -7.94
N LYS A 103 13.44 1.15 -8.63
CA LYS A 103 13.39 2.63 -8.72
C LYS A 103 13.15 3.31 -7.37
N TYR A 104 12.30 2.74 -6.53
CA TYR A 104 11.94 3.36 -5.25
C TYR A 104 12.99 3.08 -4.17
N THR A 105 13.55 1.87 -4.10
CA THR A 105 14.57 1.55 -3.10
C THR A 105 15.92 2.20 -3.41
N GLU A 106 16.22 2.52 -4.68
CA GLU A 106 17.38 3.38 -5.05
C GLU A 106 17.30 4.79 -4.45
N LEU A 107 16.10 5.23 -4.07
CA LEU A 107 15.84 6.52 -3.43
C LEU A 107 15.58 6.38 -1.92
N ASP A 108 15.95 5.24 -1.32
CA ASP A 108 15.73 4.92 0.09
C ASP A 108 14.23 4.99 0.51
N ILE A 109 13.32 4.75 -0.43
CA ILE A 109 11.88 4.69 -0.17
C ILE A 109 11.47 3.23 0.08
N PRO A 110 10.87 2.91 1.24
CA PRO A 110 10.35 1.57 1.49
C PRO A 110 9.23 1.19 0.51
N VAL A 111 9.19 -0.09 0.15
CA VAL A 111 8.21 -0.66 -0.77
C VAL A 111 7.41 -1.74 -0.05
N VAL A 112 6.09 -1.55 0.04
CA VAL A 112 5.18 -2.49 0.68
C VAL A 112 4.33 -3.19 -0.38
N LEU A 113 4.62 -4.47 -0.60
CA LEU A 113 3.87 -5.36 -1.48
C LEU A 113 2.52 -5.70 -0.86
N THR A 114 1.44 -5.43 -1.59
CA THR A 114 0.07 -5.76 -1.20
C THR A 114 -0.48 -6.77 -2.18
N PHE A 115 -0.58 -8.02 -1.74
CA PHE A 115 -1.08 -9.09 -2.58
C PHE A 115 -2.57 -8.93 -2.85
N MET A 116 -2.94 -9.04 -4.12
CA MET A 116 -4.30 -8.85 -4.58
C MET A 116 -5.20 -10.03 -4.20
N ALA A 117 -6.45 -9.71 -3.88
CA ALA A 117 -7.54 -10.66 -3.76
C ALA A 117 -8.51 -10.44 -4.91
N TYR A 118 -9.07 -11.52 -5.46
CA TYR A 118 -9.95 -11.47 -6.62
C TYR A 118 -11.31 -12.08 -6.29
N HIS A 119 -12.39 -11.39 -6.64
CA HIS A 119 -13.75 -11.90 -6.42
C HIS A 119 -14.23 -12.82 -7.54
N GLU A 120 -13.69 -12.64 -8.74
CA GLU A 120 -14.06 -13.37 -9.93
C GLU A 120 -12.90 -14.28 -10.35
N ASP A 121 -13.23 -15.52 -10.75
CA ASP A 121 -12.23 -16.53 -11.12
C ASP A 121 -11.46 -16.16 -12.39
N ASP A 122 -12.15 -15.55 -13.35
CA ASP A 122 -11.60 -15.07 -14.63
C ASP A 122 -10.65 -13.86 -14.50
N SER A 123 -10.59 -13.24 -13.32
CA SER A 123 -9.58 -12.21 -13.00
C SER A 123 -8.18 -12.81 -12.82
N ILE A 124 -8.06 -14.12 -12.61
CA ILE A 124 -6.78 -14.82 -12.51
C ILE A 124 -6.49 -15.48 -13.85
N PRO A 125 -5.34 -15.22 -14.50
CA PRO A 125 -5.03 -15.91 -15.75
C PRO A 125 -4.80 -17.40 -15.48
N SER A 126 -5.29 -18.26 -16.39
CA SER A 126 -5.31 -19.73 -16.27
C SER A 126 -4.01 -20.37 -15.76
N GLY A 127 -2.85 -19.84 -16.17
CA GLY A 127 -1.53 -20.32 -15.74
C GLY A 127 -1.17 -20.08 -14.26
N TYR A 128 -1.96 -19.29 -13.53
CA TYR A 128 -1.65 -18.81 -12.19
C TYR A 128 -2.64 -19.26 -11.10
N HIS A 129 -3.74 -19.96 -11.43
CA HIS A 129 -4.73 -20.38 -10.41
C HIS A 129 -4.12 -21.22 -9.28
N ARG A 130 -3.10 -22.04 -9.57
CA ARG A 130 -2.39 -22.82 -8.55
C ARG A 130 -1.76 -21.98 -7.43
N ASP A 131 -1.60 -20.68 -7.67
CA ASP A 131 -1.02 -19.73 -6.71
C ASP A 131 -2.10 -19.06 -5.84
N TYR A 132 -3.38 -19.45 -5.99
CA TYR A 132 -4.51 -18.86 -5.30
C TYR A 132 -5.43 -19.94 -4.70
N ASP A 133 -5.90 -19.68 -3.47
CA ASP A 133 -6.91 -20.47 -2.79
C ASP A 133 -8.21 -19.66 -2.68
N TRP A 134 -9.34 -20.32 -2.95
CA TRP A 134 -10.65 -19.75 -2.67
C TRP A 134 -10.85 -19.66 -1.15
N ARG A 135 -11.23 -18.47 -0.67
CA ARG A 135 -11.52 -18.22 0.74
C ARG A 135 -12.93 -17.71 0.89
N GLU A 136 -13.64 -18.29 1.85
CA GLU A 136 -14.97 -17.84 2.24
C GLU A 136 -14.91 -17.22 3.62
N ARG A 137 -15.38 -15.98 3.73
CA ARG A 137 -15.73 -15.34 4.99
C ARG A 137 -17.22 -15.12 5.03
N THR A 138 -17.76 -14.91 6.23
CA THR A 138 -19.20 -14.73 6.48
C THR A 138 -19.92 -13.76 5.53
N LEU A 139 -19.21 -12.75 4.99
CA LEU A 139 -19.78 -11.72 4.11
C LEU A 139 -19.12 -11.64 2.73
N ASN A 140 -17.97 -12.27 2.52
CA ASN A 140 -17.18 -12.08 1.30
C ASN A 140 -16.41 -13.35 0.97
N SER A 141 -16.51 -13.78 -0.29
CA SER A 141 -15.67 -14.83 -0.84
C SER A 141 -14.74 -14.25 -1.90
N TYR A 142 -13.51 -14.75 -1.93
CA TYR A 142 -12.47 -14.24 -2.82
C TYR A 142 -11.33 -15.26 -2.95
N TRP A 143 -10.66 -15.25 -4.09
CA TRP A 143 -9.36 -15.87 -4.31
C TRP A 143 -8.27 -15.06 -3.64
N ALA A 144 -7.44 -15.72 -2.83
CA ALA A 144 -6.30 -15.11 -2.16
C ALA A 144 -5.04 -15.90 -2.49
N ILE A 145 -3.89 -15.23 -2.54
CA ILE A 145 -2.62 -15.91 -2.80
C ILE A 145 -2.37 -17.02 -1.77
N THR A 146 -1.82 -18.14 -2.21
CA THR A 146 -1.41 -19.23 -1.32
C THR A 146 -0.17 -18.82 -0.52
N HIS A 147 0.04 -19.44 0.64
CA HIS A 147 1.23 -19.17 1.46
C HIS A 147 2.54 -19.48 0.71
N ASP A 148 2.55 -20.56 -0.08
CA ASP A 148 3.72 -20.96 -0.85
C ASP A 148 4.01 -19.98 -2.00
N ALA A 149 2.97 -19.51 -2.69
CA ALA A 149 3.14 -18.48 -3.71
C ALA A 149 3.65 -17.17 -3.11
N TRP A 150 3.08 -16.74 -1.98
CA TRP A 150 3.58 -15.58 -1.23
C TRP A 150 5.06 -15.73 -0.85
N LYS A 151 5.46 -16.88 -0.29
CA LYS A 151 6.87 -17.17 0.06
C LYS A 151 7.78 -17.05 -1.14
N ARG A 152 7.40 -17.66 -2.28
CA ARG A 152 8.19 -17.60 -3.52
C ARG A 152 8.36 -16.17 -4.03
N VAL A 153 7.32 -15.33 -3.94
CA VAL A 153 7.44 -13.92 -4.31
C VAL A 153 8.37 -13.18 -3.34
N MET A 154 8.16 -13.33 -2.02
CA MET A 154 8.96 -12.60 -1.03
C MET A 154 10.44 -13.00 -1.03
N ALA A 155 10.76 -14.27 -1.31
CA ALA A 155 12.14 -14.76 -1.42
C ALA A 155 12.94 -14.03 -2.51
N ARG A 156 12.29 -13.46 -3.53
CA ARG A 156 12.97 -12.66 -4.57
C ARG A 156 13.61 -11.39 -4.04
N TYR A 157 13.16 -10.91 -2.87
CA TYR A 157 13.52 -9.62 -2.30
C TYR A 157 14.09 -9.75 -0.88
N GLU A 158 14.49 -10.95 -0.47
CA GLU A 158 14.95 -11.21 0.90
C GLU A 158 16.19 -10.40 1.30
N ASP A 159 17.06 -10.09 0.33
CA ASP A 159 18.26 -9.28 0.52
C ASP A 159 17.99 -7.76 0.48
N ASN A 160 16.75 -7.33 0.20
CA ASN A 160 16.40 -5.91 0.15
C ASN A 160 15.64 -5.50 1.44
N PRO A 161 16.30 -4.81 2.40
CA PRO A 161 15.71 -4.49 3.69
C PRO A 161 14.57 -3.47 3.60
N LEU A 162 14.39 -2.81 2.45
CA LEU A 162 13.32 -1.83 2.21
C LEU A 162 12.06 -2.47 1.61
N VAL A 163 12.07 -3.77 1.32
CA VAL A 163 10.91 -4.47 0.75
C VAL A 163 10.19 -5.26 1.83
N HIS A 164 8.89 -5.01 1.95
CA HIS A 164 8.02 -5.68 2.92
C HIS A 164 6.73 -6.14 2.27
N SER A 165 6.00 -7.04 2.93
CA SER A 165 4.62 -7.36 2.57
C SER A 165 3.62 -6.78 3.56
N CYS A 166 2.48 -6.34 3.04
CA CYS A 166 1.32 -5.96 3.84
C CYS A 166 0.63 -7.22 4.35
N GLY A 167 0.84 -7.52 5.63
CA GLY A 167 0.39 -8.79 6.21
C GLY A 167 1.36 -9.93 5.88
N THR A 168 1.06 -11.11 6.43
CA THR A 168 1.80 -12.34 6.15
C THR A 168 0.78 -13.38 5.75
N GLU A 169 0.73 -13.70 4.46
CA GLU A 169 -0.26 -14.64 3.97
C GLU A 169 -0.04 -16.01 4.60
N GLY A 170 -1.11 -16.68 5.07
CA GLY A 170 -1.02 -17.95 5.80
C GLY A 170 -0.64 -17.85 7.29
N VAL A 171 -0.32 -16.66 7.81
CA VAL A 171 -0.09 -16.43 9.26
C VAL A 171 -1.06 -15.39 9.81
N SER A 172 -1.14 -14.22 9.18
CA SER A 172 -2.11 -13.18 9.52
C SER A 172 -2.24 -12.13 8.42
N THR A 173 -3.46 -11.90 7.94
CA THR A 173 -3.78 -10.85 6.98
C THR A 173 -4.12 -9.50 7.64
N ALA A 174 -4.15 -9.41 8.99
CA ALA A 174 -4.55 -8.18 9.65
C ALA A 174 -3.38 -7.18 9.72
N CYS A 175 -3.63 -5.94 9.28
CA CYS A 175 -2.62 -4.87 9.23
C CYS A 175 -1.92 -4.63 10.58
N ARG A 176 -2.61 -4.86 11.70
CA ARG A 176 -2.04 -4.71 13.05
C ARG A 176 -0.84 -5.63 13.33
N HIS A 177 -0.67 -6.69 12.55
CA HIS A 177 0.39 -7.68 12.75
C HIS A 177 1.64 -7.44 11.88
N CYS A 178 1.53 -6.74 10.75
CA CYS A 178 2.72 -6.45 9.93
C CYS A 178 3.51 -5.21 10.40
N GLY A 179 2.86 -4.26 11.07
CA GLY A 179 3.53 -3.11 11.68
C GLY A 179 4.10 -2.06 10.71
N ASN A 180 4.16 -2.33 9.39
CA ASN A 180 4.77 -1.43 8.40
C ASN A 180 4.19 -0.01 8.47
N CYS A 181 2.86 0.15 8.47
CA CYS A 181 2.24 1.48 8.54
C CYS A 181 2.63 2.26 9.80
N LEU A 182 2.74 1.58 10.94
CA LEU A 182 3.11 2.21 12.21
C LEU A 182 4.58 2.63 12.22
N ARG A 183 5.47 1.73 11.77
CA ARG A 183 6.91 1.99 11.69
C ARG A 183 7.19 3.18 10.77
N GLU A 184 6.65 3.15 9.55
CA GLU A 184 6.90 4.20 8.57
C GLU A 184 6.23 5.52 8.94
N TYR A 185 5.11 5.49 9.67
CA TYR A 185 4.46 6.70 10.14
C TYR A 185 5.40 7.49 11.05
N TRP A 186 5.96 6.83 12.07
CA TRP A 186 6.86 7.49 13.01
C TRP A 186 8.17 7.95 12.35
N ALA A 187 8.76 7.11 11.50
CA ALA A 187 9.94 7.51 10.72
C ALA A 187 9.68 8.77 9.88
N THR A 188 8.50 8.84 9.25
CA THR A 188 8.10 9.99 8.43
C THR A 188 7.83 11.23 9.25
N VAL A 189 7.14 11.10 10.39
CA VAL A 189 6.90 12.23 11.30
C VAL A 189 8.22 12.84 11.80
N GLU A 190 9.21 12.02 12.13
CA GLU A 190 10.54 12.54 12.50
C GLU A 190 11.23 13.21 11.30
N ARG A 191 11.16 12.62 10.10
CA ARG A 191 11.71 13.21 8.88
C ARG A 191 11.07 14.56 8.53
N MET A 192 9.77 14.72 8.75
CA MET A 192 9.04 15.97 8.50
C MET A 192 9.35 17.09 9.50
N ARG A 193 10.02 16.79 10.63
CA ARG A 193 10.43 17.80 11.62
C ARG A 193 11.83 18.35 11.38
N ALA A 194 12.65 17.64 10.62
CA ALA A 194 14.02 18.02 10.27
C ALA A 194 14.04 19.10 9.17
#